data_AF-A0AA42FKS7-F1
#
_entry.id   AF-A0AA42FKS7-F1
#
_cell.length_a   1.000
_cell.length_b   1.000
_cell.length_c   1.000
_cell.angle_alpha   90.00
_cell.angle_beta   90.00
_cell.angle_gamma   90.00
#
_symmetry.space_group_name_H-M   'P 1'
#
loop_
_entity.id
_entity.type
_entity.pdbx_description
1 polymer ?
#
loop_
_entity_poly.entity_id
_entity_poly.type
_entity_poly.pdbx_seq_one_letter_code
_entity_poly.pdbx_strand_id
1 'polypeptide(L)'
;MEITETKDVWLVISNTDLNEGRGSDFVASICESKATAMRIGEHGYVQGSKCPIRKGIGVKIKNTWYYPSEIEPMTKDDKNKQRLIDAKEAAFEKAKLAGLSDDEIAMLGM
;
A
#
# COMPACT_ATOMS: atom_id res chain seq x y z
N MET A 1 6.07 -8.04 18.77
CA MET A 1 5.50 -6.76 18.29
C MET A 1 4.20 -6.59 19.04
N GLU A 2 4.12 -5.63 19.95
CA GLU A 2 2.98 -5.47 20.86
C GLU A 2 2.11 -4.29 20.39
N ILE A 3 0.79 -4.48 20.38
CA ILE A 3 -0.18 -3.43 20.10
C ILE A 3 -0.30 -2.60 21.37
N THR A 4 0.04 -1.32 21.28
CA THR A 4 0.06 -0.42 22.44
C THR A 4 -1.24 0.34 22.60
N GLU A 5 -1.97 0.59 21.51
CA GLU A 5 -3.22 1.34 21.52
C GLU A 5 -4.14 0.88 20.38
N THR A 6 -5.46 1.00 20.59
CA THR A 6 -6.45 0.82 19.52
C THR A 6 -7.43 1.98 19.54
N LYS A 7 -7.92 2.39 18.37
CA LYS A 7 -8.95 3.41 18.25
C LYS A 7 -9.91 3.13 17.09
N ASP A 8 -11.16 3.54 17.26
CA ASP A 8 -12.12 3.56 16.15
C ASP A 8 -11.68 4.60 15.11
N VAL A 9 -11.79 4.22 13.84
CA VAL A 9 -11.51 5.10 12.69
C VAL A 9 -12.64 5.01 11.66
N TRP A 10 -12.66 5.97 10.75
CA TRP A 10 -13.62 6.07 9.66
C TRP A 10 -12.90 5.97 8.33
N LEU A 11 -13.27 4.97 7.55
CA LEU A 11 -12.70 4.65 6.25
C LEU A 11 -13.54 5.29 5.15
N VAL A 12 -12.88 6.05 4.27
CA VAL A 12 -13.47 6.56 3.03
C VAL A 12 -13.17 5.56 1.94
N ILE A 13 -14.22 4.96 1.36
CA ILE A 13 -14.07 3.96 0.29
C ILE A 13 -14.26 4.64 -1.06
N SER A 14 -13.28 4.51 -1.95
CA SER A 14 -13.36 4.98 -3.34
C SER A 14 -13.33 3.79 -4.30
N ASN A 15 -13.58 4.03 -5.58
CA ASN A 15 -13.58 3.02 -6.62
C ASN A 15 -12.53 3.37 -7.68
N THR A 16 -11.79 2.38 -8.18
CA THR A 16 -10.70 2.61 -9.14
C THR A 16 -11.15 3.07 -10.53
N ASP A 17 -12.39 2.78 -10.93
CA ASP A 17 -12.93 3.15 -12.25
C ASP A 17 -13.56 4.56 -12.25
N LEU A 18 -14.12 5.00 -11.11
CA LEU A 18 -14.81 6.29 -10.91
C LEU A 18 -15.94 6.62 -11.92
N ASN A 19 -16.18 5.80 -12.94
CA ASN A 19 -17.12 6.07 -14.03
C ASN A 19 -18.34 5.14 -13.97
N GLU A 20 -18.20 3.88 -14.33
CA GLU A 20 -19.31 2.93 -14.33
C GLU A 20 -19.36 2.08 -13.05
N GLY A 21 -18.31 2.18 -12.21
CA GLY A 21 -18.18 1.41 -10.98
C GLY A 21 -17.75 -0.03 -11.24
N ARG A 22 -17.10 -0.32 -12.37
CA ARG A 22 -16.58 -1.65 -12.70
C ARG A 22 -15.24 -1.95 -12.03
N GLY A 23 -14.60 -0.93 -11.49
CA GLY A 23 -13.34 -1.04 -10.77
C GLY A 23 -13.54 -1.67 -9.39
N SER A 24 -12.43 -2.00 -8.73
CA SER A 24 -12.41 -2.42 -7.34
C SER A 24 -12.57 -1.24 -6.37
N ASP A 25 -13.21 -1.51 -5.24
CA ASP A 25 -13.27 -0.60 -4.10
C ASP A 25 -11.97 -0.65 -3.31
N PHE A 26 -11.52 0.51 -2.82
CA PHE A 26 -10.32 0.62 -1.97
C PHE A 26 -10.49 1.69 -0.89
N VAL A 27 -9.69 1.61 0.17
CA VAL A 27 -9.66 2.64 1.23
C VAL A 27 -8.85 3.83 0.72
N ALA A 28 -9.54 4.91 0.35
CA ALA A 28 -8.92 6.15 -0.12
C ALA A 28 -8.39 7.02 1.02
N SER A 29 -9.02 6.97 2.19
CA SER A 29 -8.59 7.73 3.36
C SER A 29 -9.07 7.12 4.67
N ILE A 30 -8.34 7.40 5.75
CA ILE A 30 -8.63 6.96 7.12
C ILE A 30 -8.72 8.19 7.99
N CYS A 31 -9.85 8.35 8.67
CA CYS A 31 -10.23 9.57 9.36
C CYS A 31 -10.52 9.30 10.83
N GLU A 32 -10.18 10.25 11.70
CA GLU A 32 -10.47 10.14 13.14
C GLU A 32 -11.95 10.38 13.45
N SER A 33 -12.68 11.10 12.59
CA SER A 33 -14.11 11.39 12.78
C SER A 33 -14.92 11.12 11.52
N LYS A 34 -16.20 10.78 11.73
CA LYS A 34 -17.17 10.59 10.64
C LYS A 34 -17.35 11.85 9.80
N ALA A 35 -17.37 13.02 10.44
CA ALA A 35 -17.53 14.30 9.75
C ALA A 35 -16.36 14.58 8.80
N THR A 36 -15.13 14.29 9.22
CA THR A 36 -13.94 14.38 8.37
C THR A 36 -14.04 13.42 7.18
N ALA A 37 -14.45 12.18 7.42
CA ALA A 37 -14.63 11.17 6.37
C ALA A 37 -15.69 11.60 5.35
N MET A 38 -16.82 12.15 5.80
CA MET A 38 -17.87 12.66 4.91
C MET A 38 -17.39 13.84 4.06
N ARG A 39 -16.66 14.80 4.66
CA ARG A 39 -16.08 15.94 3.93
C ARG A 39 -15.07 15.49 2.88
N ILE A 40 -14.19 14.55 3.22
CA ILE A 40 -13.17 14.01 2.30
C ILE A 40 -13.82 13.18 1.20
N GLY A 41 -14.86 12.40 1.55
CA GLY A 41 -15.58 11.54 0.62
C GLY A 41 -16.55 12.26 -0.31
N GLU A 42 -16.65 13.59 -0.24
CA GLU A 42 -17.49 14.35 -1.16
C GLU A 42 -16.91 14.27 -2.58
N HIS A 43 -17.72 13.88 -3.55
CA HIS A 43 -17.34 13.71 -4.96
C HIS A 43 -16.22 12.72 -5.29
N GLY A 44 -15.86 11.83 -4.35
CA GLY A 44 -14.76 10.87 -4.53
C GLY A 44 -15.15 9.48 -5.05
N TYR A 45 -16.39 9.30 -5.50
CA TYR A 45 -16.91 7.99 -5.95
C TYR A 45 -17.44 8.03 -7.39
N VAL A 46 -18.09 6.94 -7.81
CA VAL A 46 -18.62 6.74 -9.17
C VAL A 46 -19.44 7.96 -9.62
N GLN A 47 -19.07 8.54 -10.77
CA GLN A 47 -19.66 9.75 -11.37
C GLN A 47 -19.71 10.97 -10.43
N GLY A 48 -18.71 11.12 -9.55
CA GLY A 48 -18.65 12.22 -8.61
C GLY A 48 -19.70 12.12 -7.49
N SER A 49 -20.22 10.92 -7.23
CA SER A 49 -21.05 10.64 -6.07
C SER A 49 -20.22 10.59 -4.77
N LYS A 50 -20.92 10.49 -3.64
CA LYS A 50 -20.28 10.45 -2.32
C LYS A 50 -19.67 9.08 -2.06
N CYS A 51 -18.45 9.06 -1.52
CA CYS A 51 -17.80 7.84 -1.07
C CYS A 51 -18.62 7.14 0.03
N PRO A 52 -18.78 5.81 -0.04
CA PRO A 52 -19.20 5.02 1.10
C PRO A 52 -18.25 5.21 2.29
N ILE A 53 -18.81 5.42 3.48
CA ILE A 53 -18.05 5.59 4.72
C ILE A 53 -18.26 4.37 5.61
N ARG A 54 -17.17 3.71 6.02
CA ARG A 54 -17.19 2.51 6.89
C ARG A 54 -16.46 2.79 8.21
N LYS A 55 -16.84 2.08 9.28
CA LYS A 55 -16.03 2.06 10.51
C LYS A 55 -14.89 1.04 10.35
N GLY A 56 -13.74 1.36 10.92
CA GLY A 56 -12.59 0.46 11.03
C GLY A 56 -11.91 0.62 12.39
N ILE A 57 -10.86 -0.17 12.61
CA ILE A 57 -10.04 -0.11 13.82
C ILE A 57 -8.62 0.27 13.41
N GLY A 58 -8.09 1.33 14.00
CA GLY A 58 -6.67 1.66 13.95
C GLY A 58 -5.93 0.98 15.10
N VAL A 59 -4.76 0.41 14.83
CA VAL A 59 -3.89 -0.17 15.85
C VAL A 59 -2.56 0.58 15.87
N LYS A 60 -2.08 0.94 17.06
CA LYS A 60 -0.78 1.57 17.23
C LYS A 60 0.23 0.49 17.56
N ILE A 61 1.29 0.46 16.77
CA ILE A 61 2.43 -0.41 17.03
C ILE A 61 3.66 0.47 17.12
N LYS A 62 4.33 0.44 18.27
CA LYS A 62 5.35 1.44 18.64
C LYS A 62 4.76 2.87 18.55
N ASN A 63 5.27 3.71 17.66
CA ASN A 63 4.83 5.10 17.48
C ASN A 63 4.11 5.34 16.14
N THR A 64 3.66 4.28 15.47
CA THR A 64 3.02 4.36 14.15
C THR A 64 1.63 3.74 14.21
N TRP A 65 0.66 4.41 13.59
CA TRP A 65 -0.71 3.92 13.43
C TRP A 65 -0.83 3.08 12.17
N TYR A 66 -1.45 1.92 12.31
CA TYR A 66 -1.77 0.98 11.25
C TYR A 66 -3.27 0.75 11.21
N TYR A 67 -3.76 0.25 10.08
CA TYR A 67 -5.11 -0.25 9.94
C TYR A 67 -5.06 -1.65 9.32
N PRO A 68 -5.91 -2.59 9.75
CA PRO A 68 -6.01 -3.87 9.10
C PRO A 68 -6.48 -3.71 7.65
N SER A 69 -5.76 -4.34 6.73
CA SER A 69 -6.12 -4.47 5.32
C SER A 69 -5.81 -5.88 4.86
N GLU A 70 -6.45 -6.30 3.78
CA GLU A 70 -6.12 -7.55 3.11
C GLU A 70 -4.72 -7.45 2.48
N ILE A 71 -3.99 -8.57 2.52
CA ILE A 71 -2.69 -8.71 1.85
C ILE A 71 -2.95 -9.35 0.51
N GLU A 72 -2.59 -8.65 -0.56
CA GLU A 72 -2.70 -9.18 -1.91
C GLU A 72 -1.71 -10.34 -2.11
N PRO A 73 -2.19 -11.53 -2.52
CA PRO A 73 -1.32 -12.66 -2.76
C PRO A 73 -0.51 -12.44 -4.04
N MET A 74 0.76 -12.88 -4.02
CA MET A 74 1.57 -12.89 -5.23
C MET A 74 0.98 -13.81 -6.30
N THR A 75 0.85 -13.30 -7.52
CA THR A 75 0.55 -14.11 -8.69
C THR A 75 1.75 -14.99 -9.08
N LYS A 76 1.54 -15.92 -10.02
CA LYS A 76 2.63 -16.73 -10.58
C LYS A 76 3.68 -15.86 -11.28
N ASP A 77 3.25 -14.81 -11.95
CA ASP A 77 4.15 -13.89 -12.66
C ASP A 77 4.95 -13.03 -11.69
N ASP A 78 4.33 -12.58 -10.59
CA ASP A 78 5.04 -11.86 -9.54
C ASP A 78 6.14 -12.72 -8.93
N LYS A 79 5.88 -14.01 -8.70
CA LYS A 79 6.90 -14.96 -8.20
C LYS A 79 8.09 -15.09 -9.16
N ASN A 80 7.84 -15.10 -10.47
CA ASN A 80 8.90 -15.17 -11.46
C ASN A 80 9.72 -13.87 -11.50
N LYS A 81 9.06 -12.71 -11.47
CA LYS A 81 9.73 -11.40 -11.41
C LYS A 81 10.53 -11.24 -10.13
N GLN A 82 9.97 -11.64 -8.98
CA GLN A 82 10.66 -11.57 -7.70
C GLN A 82 11.96 -12.39 -7.72
N ARG A 83 11.95 -13.60 -8.27
CA ARG A 83 13.18 -14.40 -8.42
C ARG A 83 14.27 -13.69 -9.23
N LEU A 84 13.90 -12.94 -10.26
CA LEU A 84 14.86 -12.19 -11.06
C LEU A 84 15.41 -10.98 -10.30
N ILE A 85 14.55 -10.28 -9.53
CA ILE A 85 14.95 -9.20 -8.63
C ILE A 85 15.93 -9.75 -7.57
N ASP A 86 15.55 -10.83 -6.88
CA ASP A 86 16.38 -11.45 -5.85
C ASP A 86 17.75 -11.91 -6.40
N ALA A 87 17.76 -12.50 -7.60
CA ALA A 87 19.00 -12.91 -8.26
C ALA A 87 19.90 -11.72 -8.62
N LYS A 88 19.29 -10.61 -9.05
CA LYS A 88 19.99 -9.38 -9.38
C LYS A 88 20.60 -8.73 -8.13
N GLU A 89 19.82 -8.60 -7.06
CA GLU A 89 20.29 -8.07 -5.78
C GLU A 89 21.42 -8.92 -5.20
N ALA A 90 21.29 -10.24 -5.25
CA ALA A 90 22.35 -11.15 -4.79
C ALA A 90 23.64 -11.04 -5.62
N ALA A 91 23.54 -10.78 -6.93
CA ALA A 91 24.70 -10.56 -7.77
C ALA A 91 25.38 -9.21 -7.49
N PHE A 92 24.57 -8.17 -7.27
CA PHE A 92 25.04 -6.84 -6.88
C PHE A 92 25.80 -6.87 -5.54
N GLU A 93 25.23 -7.50 -4.52
CA GLU A 93 25.89 -7.67 -3.21
C GLU A 93 27.19 -8.46 -3.31
N LYS A 94 27.23 -9.52 -4.14
CA LYS A 94 28.48 -10.27 -4.40
C LYS A 94 29.54 -9.40 -5.07
N ALA A 95 29.16 -8.55 -6.02
CA ALA A 95 30.10 -7.66 -6.69
C ALA A 95 30.67 -6.61 -5.74
N LYS A 96 29.83 -6.04 -4.86
CA LYS A 96 30.29 -5.16 -3.77
C LYS A 96 31.29 -5.84 -2.85
N LEU A 97 30.98 -7.07 -2.42
CA LEU A 97 31.88 -7.86 -1.57
C LEU A 97 33.19 -8.24 -2.28
N ALA A 98 33.16 -8.38 -3.61
CA ALA A 98 34.35 -8.59 -4.43
C ALA A 98 35.18 -7.31 -4.63
N GLY A 99 34.75 -6.18 -4.07
CA GLY A 99 35.48 -4.93 -4.07
C GLY A 99 35.20 -4.02 -5.27
N LEU A 100 34.17 -4.32 -6.07
CA LEU A 100 33.78 -3.41 -7.15
C LEU A 100 33.06 -2.19 -6.56
N SER A 101 33.37 -1.02 -7.14
CA SER A 101 32.66 0.22 -6.87
C SER A 101 31.28 0.24 -7.53
N ASP A 102 30.37 1.08 -7.04
CA ASP A 102 29.03 1.22 -7.60
C ASP A 102 29.06 1.58 -9.11
N ASP A 103 30.03 2.38 -9.55
CA ASP A 103 30.21 2.77 -10.95
C ASP A 103 30.60 1.57 -11.83
N GLU A 104 31.49 0.70 -11.33
CA GLU A 104 31.91 -0.52 -12.05
C GLU A 104 30.76 -1.53 -12.15
N ILE A 105 29.92 -1.63 -11.10
CA ILE A 105 28.75 -2.51 -11.12
C ILE A 105 27.69 -1.98 -12.09
N ALA A 106 27.47 -0.67 -12.13
CA ALA A 106 26.55 -0.04 -13.09
C ALA A 106 26.99 -0.26 -14.56
N MET A 107 28.30 -0.27 -14.83
CA MET A 107 28.83 -0.59 -16.17
C MET A 107 28.52 -2.04 -16.61
N LEU A 108 28.22 -2.95 -15.68
CA LEU A 108 27.82 -4.34 -15.98
C LEU A 108 26.31 -4.48 -16.30
N GLY A 109 25.56 -3.38 -16.31
CA GLY A 109 24.11 -3.40 -16.56
C GLY A 109 23.28 -3.96 -15.40
N MET A 110 23.87 -3.99 -14.20
CA MET A 110 23.21 -4.31 -12.93
C MET A 110 22.68 -3.04 -12.28
#